data_AF-A0A257MH61-F1
#
_entry.id   AF-A0A257MH61-F1
#
_cell.length_a   1.000
_cell.length_b   1.000
_cell.length_c   1.000
_cell.angle_alpha   90.00
_cell.angle_beta   90.00
_cell.angle_gamma   90.00
#
_symmetry.space_group_name_H-M   'P 1'
#
loop_
_entity.id
_entity.type
_entity.pdbx_description
1 polymer ?
#
loop_
_entity_poly.entity_id
_entity_poly.type
_entity_poly.pdbx_seq_one_letter_code
_entity_poly.pdbx_strand_id
1 'polypeptide(L)' 'HAEQNAIIQAALHGISIDGATLYCTHQPCVLCAKMVINSRVARVVYAQSYPDGTALQFLKQAGIDVERP' A
#
# COMPACT_ATOMS: atom_id res chain seq x y z
N HIS A 1 7.28 -3.72 -5.07
CA HIS A 1 7.27 -2.63 -6.08
C HIS A 1 6.06 -2.64 -7.02
N ALA A 2 5.32 -3.75 -7.18
CA ALA A 2 4.09 -3.77 -7.97
C ALA A 2 3.08 -2.68 -7.55
N GLU A 3 3.09 -2.30 -6.28
CA GLU A 3 2.30 -1.22 -5.68
C GLU A 3 2.58 0.13 -6.33
N GLN A 4 3.85 0.44 -6.62
CA GLN A 4 4.23 1.70 -7.27
C GLN A 4 3.66 1.75 -8.68
N ASN A 5 3.77 0.64 -9.41
CA ASN A 5 3.20 0.53 -10.76
C ASN A 5 1.68 0.72 -10.72
N ALA A 6 0.98 0.09 -9.78
CA ALA A 6 -0.47 0.25 -9.64
C ALA A 6 -0.87 1.72 -9.40
N ILE A 7 -0.18 2.42 -8.49
CA ILE A 7 -0.41 3.84 -8.21
C ILE A 7 -0.12 4.72 -9.44
N ILE A 8 1.01 4.47 -10.13
CA ILE A 8 1.38 5.21 -11.33
C ILE A 8 0.36 4.98 -12.46
N GLN A 9 -0.10 3.75 -12.66
CA GLN A 9 -1.10 3.43 -13.69
C GLN A 9 -2.43 4.13 -13.41
N ALA A 10 -2.88 4.18 -12.15
CA ALA A 10 -4.06 4.95 -11.78
C ALA A 10 -3.89 6.44 -12.10
N ALA A 11 -2.76 7.03 -11.73
CA ALA A 11 -2.46 8.43 -12.00
C ALA A 11 -2.39 8.75 -13.51
N LEU A 12 -1.72 7.90 -14.30
CA LEU A 12 -1.61 8.06 -15.75
C LEU A 12 -2.98 8.06 -16.45
N HIS A 13 -3.93 7.28 -15.94
CA HIS A 13 -5.28 7.19 -16.49
C HIS A 13 -6.28 8.15 -15.82
N GLY A 14 -5.84 9.02 -14.91
CA GLY A 14 -6.71 9.96 -14.20
C GLY A 14 -7.72 9.29 -13.27
N ILE A 15 -7.42 8.08 -12.79
CA ILE A 15 -8.30 7.31 -11.92
C ILE A 15 -7.97 7.62 -10.46
N SER A 16 -8.95 8.13 -9.71
CA SER A 16 -8.80 8.33 -8.26
C SER A 16 -8.73 6.99 -7.54
N ILE A 17 -7.79 6.88 -6.60
CA ILE A 17 -7.63 5.74 -5.68
C ILE A 17 -7.76 6.15 -4.21
N ASP A 18 -8.31 7.34 -3.94
CA ASP A 18 -8.67 7.78 -2.60
C ASP A 18 -9.68 6.79 -1.99
N GLY A 19 -9.37 6.27 -0.81
CA GLY A 19 -10.19 5.28 -0.12
C GLY A 19 -10.09 3.84 -0.69
N ALA A 20 -9.22 3.58 -1.66
CA ALA A 20 -9.12 2.25 -2.28
C ALA A 20 -8.55 1.18 -1.33
N THR A 21 -8.68 -0.09 -1.72
CA THR A 21 -7.99 -1.22 -1.08
C THR A 21 -6.92 -1.76 -2.03
N LEU A 22 -5.68 -1.85 -1.56
CA LEU A 22 -4.55 -2.42 -2.30
C LEU A 22 -4.34 -3.88 -1.91
N TYR A 23 -4.47 -4.78 -2.88
CA TYR A 23 -4.11 -6.19 -2.73
C TYR A 23 -2.73 -6.43 -3.36
N CYS A 24 -1.81 -7.01 -2.61
CA CYS A 24 -0.48 -7.35 -3.09
C CYS A 24 -0.03 -8.72 -2.61
N THR A 25 0.84 -9.39 -3.37
CA THR A 25 1.33 -10.73 -2.99
C THR A 25 2.27 -10.67 -1.80
N HIS A 26 3.11 -9.64 -1.74
CA HIS A 26 4.09 -9.42 -0.69
C HIS A 26 3.77 -8.13 0.06
N GLN A 27 4.16 -8.09 1.34
CA GLN A 27 4.11 -6.89 2.15
C GLN A 27 4.81 -5.72 1.45
N PRO A 28 4.20 -4.52 1.42
CA PRO A 28 4.84 -3.34 0.83
C PRO A 28 6.17 -3.01 1.51
N CYS A 29 7.19 -2.67 0.72
CA CYS A 29 8.41 -2.09 1.26
C CYS A 29 8.16 -0.67 1.79
N VAL A 30 9.11 -0.10 2.52
CA VAL A 30 8.99 1.24 3.13
C VAL A 30 8.64 2.34 2.11
N LEU A 31 9.23 2.30 0.91
CA LEU A 31 8.93 3.26 -0.15
C LEU A 31 7.49 3.11 -0.65
N CYS A 32 7.04 1.87 -0.87
CA CYS A 32 5.67 1.60 -1.30
C CYS A 32 4.66 2.00 -0.22
N ALA A 33 4.95 1.74 1.05
CA ALA A 33 4.10 2.15 2.17
C ALA A 33 3.90 3.67 2.22
N LYS A 34 4.97 4.47 2.04
CA LYS A 34 4.86 5.94 1.97
C LYS A 34 4.00 6.40 0.78
N MET A 35 4.13 5.73 -0.36
CA MET A 35 3.30 6.04 -1.54
C MET A 35 1.83 5.70 -1.29
N VAL A 36 1.53 4.53 -0.71
CA VAL A 36 0.18 4.11 -0.30
C VAL A 36 -0.47 5.17 0.58
N ILE A 37 0.24 5.64 1.61
CA ILE A 37 -0.22 6.70 2.52
C ILE A 37 -0.53 7.99 1.75
N ASN A 38 0.41 8.47 0.94
CA ASN A 38 0.23 9.71 0.18
C ASN A 38 -0.87 9.62 -0.87
N SER A 39 -1.15 8.41 -1.39
CA SER A 39 -2.24 8.12 -2.31
C SER A 39 -3.60 7.93 -1.64
N ARG A 40 -3.66 7.99 -0.29
CA ARG A 40 -4.89 7.91 0.51
C ARG A 40 -5.65 6.60 0.33
N VAL A 41 -4.93 5.51 0.05
CA VAL A 41 -5.45 4.14 0.12
C VAL A 41 -5.92 3.88 1.56
N ALA A 42 -7.08 3.28 1.75
CA ALA A 42 -7.63 3.03 3.09
C ALA A 42 -7.17 1.71 3.69
N ARG A 43 -6.88 0.71 2.84
CA ARG A 43 -6.57 -0.65 3.28
C ARG A 43 -5.52 -1.33 2.40
N VAL A 44 -4.66 -2.13 3.03
CA VAL A 44 -3.67 -2.99 2.36
C VAL A 44 -3.88 -4.43 2.80
N VAL A 45 -3.99 -5.34 1.83
CA VAL A 45 -4.08 -6.79 2.06
C VAL A 45 -2.89 -7.46 1.39
N TYR A 46 -2.14 -8.28 2.14
CA TYR A 46 -0.98 -8.99 1.59
C TYR A 46 -0.87 -10.44 2.06
N ALA A 47 -0.30 -11.32 1.23
CA ALA A 47 -0.18 -12.75 1.56
C ALA A 47 1.15 -13.11 2.25
N GLN A 48 2.27 -12.57 1.75
CA GLN A 48 3.61 -12.91 2.21
C GLN A 48 4.26 -11.76 2.98
N SER A 49 4.77 -12.02 4.17
CA SER A 49 5.49 -11.03 4.97
C SER A 49 6.88 -10.75 4.42
N TYR A 50 7.33 -9.51 4.62
CA TYR A 50 8.71 -9.11 4.40
C TYR A 50 9.45 -9.06 5.75
N PRO A 51 10.77 -9.33 5.81
CA PRO A 51 11.49 -9.40 7.10
C PRO A 51 11.46 -8.10 7.91
N ASP A 52 11.34 -6.95 7.24
CA ASP A 52 11.33 -5.63 7.86
C ASP A 52 9.90 -5.16 8.18
N GLY A 53 9.64 -4.91 9.47
CA GLY A 53 8.36 -4.41 9.97
C GLY A 53 8.16 -2.90 9.86
N THR A 54 9.18 -2.14 9.48
CA THR A 54 9.14 -0.66 9.41
C THR A 54 8.01 -0.16 8.51
N ALA A 55 7.76 -0.83 7.39
CA ALA A 55 6.68 -0.47 6.49
C ALA A 55 5.29 -0.60 7.14
N LEU A 56 5.06 -1.66 7.93
CA LEU A 56 3.80 -1.88 8.64
C LEU A 56 3.59 -0.82 9.73
N GLN A 57 4.66 -0.38 10.39
CA GLN A 57 4.60 0.71 11.37
C GLN A 57 4.12 2.01 10.73
N PHE A 58 4.67 2.38 9.56
CA PHE A 58 4.21 3.57 8.85
C PHE A 58 2.74 3.49 8.42
N LEU A 59 2.33 2.35 7.85
CA LEU A 59 0.93 2.14 7.46
C LEU A 59 -0.01 2.29 8.66
N LYS A 60 0.32 1.66 9.79
CA LYS A 60 -0.48 1.73 11.01
C LYS A 60 -0.52 3.14 11.61
N GLN A 61 0.61 3.86 11.65
CA GLN A 61 0.67 5.24 12.14
C GLN A 61 -0.18 6.20 11.29
N ALA A 62 -0.28 5.93 9.99
CA ALA A 62 -1.12 6.70 9.07
C ALA A 62 -2.60 6.28 9.08
N GLY A 63 -2.99 5.30 9.92
CA GLY A 63 -4.38 4.84 10.02
C GLY A 63 -4.84 3.95 8.86
N ILE A 64 -3.90 3.35 8.12
CA ILE A 64 -4.21 2.39 7.05
C ILE A 64 -4.57 1.05 7.69
N ASP A 65 -5.69 0.46 7.27
CA ASP A 65 -6.05 -0.90 7.68
C ASP A 65 -5.14 -1.92 6.99
N VAL A 66 -4.57 -2.85 7.74
CA VAL A 66 -3.59 -3.81 7.23
C VAL A 66 -3.99 -5.22 7.63
N GLU A 67 -4.27 -6.04 6.63
CA GLU A 67 -4.69 -7.43 6.81
C GLU A 67 -3.75 -8.41 6.12
N ARG A 68 -3.55 -9.55 6.76
CA ARG A 68 -2.90 -10.72 6.18
C ARG A 68 -3.80 -11.95 6.42
N PRO A 69 -4.46 -12.47 5.37
CA PRO A 69 -5.23 -13.70 5.46
C PRO A 69 -4.33 -14.94 5.58
#